data_AF-A0A0S8F0A7-F1
#
_entry.id   AF-A0A0S8F0A7-F1
#
_cell.length_a   1.000
_cell.length_b   1.000
_cell.length_c   1.000
_cell.angle_alpha   90.00
_cell.angle_beta   90.00
_cell.angle_gamma   90.00
#
_symmetry.space_group_name_H-M   'P 1'
#
loop_
_entity.id
_entity.type
_entity.pdbx_description
1 polymer ?
#
loop_
_entity_poly.entity_id
_entity_poly.type
_entity_poly.pdbx_seq_one_letter_code
_entity_poly.pdbx_strand_id
1 'polypeptide(L)'
;MAIARQRIHLPKGAWRTAVGSLMRGDAWQGPEVQRFEHEFAAAIGTVDAVAVPSGRAGFKFLFDALGLEPGSEVVCSAFGYPIVPFIVKSLGYDLKFVDCEMRTLGMDPNALEAAISDRTSAVIATHLYGVPCQIERIAESCRQYGAVLIEDCAHCFGASVDGKKVGSFGDAGCFSFETSKVINTMGGGMVTVRDPALASRVRAAGEEEPTNGMRWLLRRLLKTSFEAAVTNPLLFNLGVYQALRWATRGSDGEDRFASGYQGDEVSLAGKMGRYTNYQAKLGLRQIPLIGALNARRVENAEHLIGRLRGQVTFQEPAGPNVTANYMLVTALMPQLAEVSAELLRAGVDTKHLYMRDCSRMFDGGPEFPNAARAEREALHLPAHASLTTTQIDRVAAAVAGVGAAQTA
;
A
#
# COMPACT_ATOMS: atom_id res chain seq x y z
N MET A 1 13.42 17.23 -19.17
CA MET A 1 12.14 17.12 -18.43
C MET A 1 12.33 16.16 -17.27
N ALA A 2 12.02 16.60 -16.04
CA ALA A 2 12.06 15.79 -14.84
C ALA A 2 11.00 14.69 -14.84
N ILE A 3 11.31 13.59 -14.17
CA ILE A 3 10.48 12.39 -14.04
C ILE A 3 9.96 12.36 -12.61
N ALA A 4 8.64 12.34 -12.45
CA ALA A 4 7.99 12.29 -11.14
C ALA A 4 8.07 10.88 -10.55
N ARG A 5 8.17 10.77 -9.22
CA ARG A 5 8.22 9.49 -8.49
C ARG A 5 6.98 8.60 -8.70
N GLN A 6 5.83 9.22 -8.95
CA GLN A 6 4.53 8.56 -9.11
C GLN A 6 3.59 9.39 -9.97
N ARG A 7 2.56 8.73 -10.51
CA ARG A 7 1.49 9.38 -11.27
C ARG A 7 0.14 9.09 -10.63
N ILE A 8 -0.49 10.12 -10.06
CA ILE A 8 -1.87 10.05 -9.58
C ILE A 8 -2.79 10.36 -10.75
N HIS A 9 -3.79 9.50 -10.95
CA HIS A 9 -4.81 9.70 -11.97
C HIS A 9 -6.15 9.94 -11.31
N LEU A 10 -6.87 10.97 -11.76
CA LEU A 10 -8.29 11.07 -11.49
C LEU A 10 -8.99 9.95 -12.26
N PRO A 11 -9.82 9.10 -11.61
CA PRO A 11 -10.52 8.02 -12.30
C PRO A 11 -11.32 8.54 -13.50
N LYS A 12 -11.25 7.82 -14.63
CA LYS A 12 -11.88 8.27 -15.88
C LYS A 12 -13.38 8.52 -15.67
N GLY A 13 -13.80 9.75 -15.97
CA GLY A 13 -15.19 10.18 -15.81
C GLY A 13 -15.63 10.40 -14.37
N ALA A 14 -14.71 10.62 -13.40
CA ALA A 14 -15.04 10.87 -12.00
C ALA A 14 -16.07 12.00 -11.82
N TRP A 15 -15.85 13.16 -12.44
CA TRP A 15 -16.77 14.30 -12.40
C TRP A 15 -18.12 14.00 -13.04
N ARG A 16 -18.13 13.40 -14.24
CA ARG A 16 -19.37 13.00 -14.93
C ARG A 16 -20.19 12.01 -14.11
N THR A 17 -19.51 11.09 -13.43
CA THR A 17 -20.14 10.08 -12.56
C THR A 17 -20.70 10.71 -11.30
N ALA A 18 -20.01 11.71 -10.73
CA ALA A 18 -20.48 12.44 -9.57
C ALA A 18 -21.75 13.21 -9.91
N VAL A 19 -21.73 14.04 -10.96
CA VAL A 19 -22.90 14.79 -11.43
C VAL A 19 -24.07 13.85 -11.75
N GLY A 20 -23.82 12.80 -12.53
CA GLY A 20 -24.87 11.85 -12.89
C GLY A 20 -25.46 11.12 -11.68
N SER A 21 -24.65 10.81 -10.65
CA SER A 21 -25.14 10.12 -9.45
C SER A 21 -25.89 11.06 -8.50
N LEU A 22 -25.48 12.33 -8.44
CA LEU A 22 -26.21 13.36 -7.71
C LEU A 22 -27.58 13.63 -8.34
N MET A 23 -27.65 13.73 -9.68
CA MET A 23 -28.91 13.91 -10.40
C MET A 23 -29.88 12.74 -10.22
N ARG A 24 -29.37 11.50 -10.14
CA ARG A 24 -30.18 10.30 -9.88
C ARG A 24 -30.52 10.08 -8.40
N GLY A 25 -29.92 10.83 -7.49
CA GLY A 25 -30.08 10.61 -6.04
C GLY A 25 -29.39 9.35 -5.51
N ASP A 26 -28.50 8.72 -6.30
CA ASP A 26 -27.86 7.44 -5.99
C ASP A 26 -26.35 7.59 -5.68
N ALA A 27 -25.89 8.80 -5.30
CA ALA A 27 -24.48 9.05 -5.02
C ALA A 27 -23.97 8.31 -3.77
N TRP A 28 -24.83 8.16 -2.76
CA TRP A 28 -24.44 7.65 -1.45
C TRP A 28 -24.74 6.17 -1.28
N GLN A 29 -25.99 5.77 -1.51
CA GLN A 29 -26.45 4.39 -1.38
C GLN A 29 -26.98 3.91 -2.73
N GLY A 30 -26.84 2.61 -2.99
CA GLY A 30 -27.28 1.97 -4.21
C GLY A 30 -26.62 0.61 -4.42
N PRO A 31 -27.04 -0.13 -5.47
CA PRO A 31 -26.65 -1.52 -5.68
C PRO A 31 -25.19 -1.68 -6.16
N GLU A 32 -24.52 -0.59 -6.56
CA GLU A 32 -23.16 -0.69 -7.12
C GLU A 32 -22.14 -1.07 -6.06
N VAL A 33 -22.40 -0.78 -4.77
CA VAL A 33 -21.52 -1.24 -3.67
C VAL A 33 -21.47 -2.77 -3.63
N GLN A 34 -22.63 -3.42 -3.56
CA GLN A 34 -22.73 -4.89 -3.55
C GLN A 34 -22.18 -5.51 -4.84
N ARG A 35 -22.42 -4.86 -5.97
CA ARG A 35 -21.83 -5.29 -7.25
C ARG A 35 -20.30 -5.20 -7.23
N PHE A 36 -19.76 -4.11 -6.69
CA PHE A 36 -18.31 -3.93 -6.58
C PHE A 36 -17.68 -4.94 -5.63
N GLU A 37 -18.31 -5.20 -4.49
CA GLU A 37 -17.93 -6.26 -3.56
C GLU A 37 -17.87 -7.63 -4.26
N HIS A 38 -18.92 -7.99 -4.99
CA HIS A 38 -18.98 -9.26 -5.73
C HIS A 38 -17.90 -9.37 -6.82
N GLU A 39 -17.76 -8.36 -7.68
CA GLU A 39 -16.73 -8.37 -8.73
C GLU A 39 -15.31 -8.39 -8.13
N PHE A 40 -15.11 -7.76 -6.98
CA PHE A 40 -13.82 -7.75 -6.27
C PHE A 40 -13.50 -9.11 -5.64
N ALA A 41 -14.47 -9.73 -4.95
CA ALA A 41 -14.32 -11.08 -4.40
C ALA A 41 -13.98 -12.09 -5.50
N ALA A 42 -14.67 -12.02 -6.65
CA ALA A 42 -14.36 -12.84 -7.81
C ALA A 42 -12.95 -12.58 -8.37
N ALA A 43 -12.50 -11.33 -8.42
CA ALA A 43 -11.17 -10.97 -8.92
C ALA A 43 -10.03 -11.46 -8.02
N ILE A 44 -10.26 -11.54 -6.70
CA ILE A 44 -9.28 -12.08 -5.73
C ILE A 44 -9.42 -13.60 -5.55
N GLY A 45 -10.60 -14.16 -5.81
CA GLY A 45 -10.90 -15.58 -5.57
C GLY A 45 -11.25 -15.87 -4.11
N THR A 46 -11.97 -14.95 -3.44
CA THR A 46 -12.47 -15.12 -2.07
C THR A 46 -13.98 -15.32 -2.05
N VAL A 47 -14.50 -15.75 -0.90
CA VAL A 47 -15.94 -16.06 -0.73
C VAL A 47 -16.77 -14.79 -0.75
N ASP A 48 -16.35 -13.76 -0.02
CA ASP A 48 -17.03 -12.48 0.01
C ASP A 48 -16.02 -11.32 0.13
N ALA A 49 -16.50 -10.10 -0.10
CA ALA A 49 -15.75 -8.88 0.12
C ALA A 49 -16.69 -7.77 0.66
N VAL A 50 -16.14 -6.88 1.48
CA VAL A 50 -16.89 -5.80 2.12
C VAL A 50 -16.19 -4.47 1.87
N ALA A 51 -16.89 -3.53 1.23
CA ALA A 51 -16.36 -2.22 0.92
C ALA A 51 -16.36 -1.34 2.17
N VAL A 52 -15.21 -0.73 2.47
CA VAL A 52 -15.00 0.02 3.72
C VAL A 52 -14.54 1.45 3.46
N PRO A 53 -14.82 2.41 4.37
CA PRO A 53 -14.49 3.83 4.19
C PRO A 53 -13.02 4.12 3.91
N SER A 54 -12.12 3.30 4.44
CA SER A 54 -10.68 3.34 4.23
C SER A 54 -10.05 2.01 4.61
N GLY A 55 -8.80 1.74 4.19
CA GLY A 55 -8.07 0.55 4.65
C GLY A 55 -7.96 0.46 6.19
N ARG A 56 -7.78 1.60 6.87
CA ARG A 56 -7.77 1.67 8.34
C ARG A 56 -9.10 1.26 8.97
N ALA A 57 -10.20 1.75 8.40
CA ALA A 57 -11.54 1.37 8.82
C ALA A 57 -11.77 -0.13 8.61
N GLY A 58 -11.24 -0.69 7.52
CA GLY A 58 -11.25 -2.12 7.25
C GLY A 58 -10.62 -2.94 8.36
N PHE A 59 -9.39 -2.59 8.77
CA PHE A 59 -8.76 -3.25 9.92
C PHE A 59 -9.60 -3.12 11.18
N LYS A 60 -10.08 -1.91 11.51
CA LYS A 60 -10.93 -1.70 12.70
C LYS A 60 -12.15 -2.63 12.69
N PHE A 61 -12.95 -2.57 11.63
CA PHE A 61 -14.17 -3.38 11.52
C PHE A 61 -13.89 -4.87 11.51
N LEU A 62 -12.76 -5.28 10.91
CA LEU A 62 -12.33 -6.67 10.91
C LEU A 62 -11.98 -7.14 12.33
N PHE A 63 -11.17 -6.40 13.07
CA PHE A 63 -10.83 -6.75 14.46
C PHE A 63 -12.06 -6.76 15.37
N ASP A 64 -12.95 -5.77 15.24
CA ASP A 64 -14.22 -5.75 15.97
C ASP A 64 -15.08 -6.99 15.65
N ALA A 65 -15.09 -7.42 14.38
CA ALA A 65 -15.87 -8.56 13.91
C ALA A 65 -15.23 -9.92 14.21
N LEU A 66 -13.90 -10.00 14.37
CA LEU A 66 -13.20 -11.23 14.76
C LEU A 66 -13.52 -11.60 16.20
N GLY A 67 -13.79 -10.62 17.06
CA GLY A 67 -14.14 -10.86 18.46
C GLY A 67 -13.01 -11.54 19.23
N LEU A 68 -11.76 -11.19 18.92
CA LEU A 68 -10.59 -11.69 19.65
C LEU A 68 -10.64 -11.19 21.09
N GLU A 69 -10.12 -12.00 22.01
CA GLU A 69 -10.06 -11.62 23.43
C GLU A 69 -9.24 -10.33 23.61
N PRO A 70 -9.73 -9.33 24.37
CA PRO A 70 -8.97 -8.13 24.66
C PRO A 70 -7.58 -8.45 25.24
N GLY A 71 -6.55 -7.76 24.78
CA GLY A 71 -5.16 -8.03 25.18
C GLY A 71 -4.53 -9.26 24.52
N SER A 72 -5.20 -9.94 23.59
CA SER A 72 -4.60 -11.06 22.86
C SER A 72 -3.39 -10.63 22.02
N GLU A 73 -2.42 -11.54 21.86
CA GLU A 73 -1.20 -11.29 21.09
C GLU A 73 -1.49 -11.24 19.58
N VAL A 74 -1.06 -10.16 18.93
CA VAL A 74 -1.12 -9.94 17.48
C VAL A 74 0.28 -9.70 16.94
N VAL A 75 0.71 -10.55 16.01
CA VAL A 75 2.05 -10.49 15.42
C VAL A 75 2.05 -9.67 14.13
N CYS A 76 2.97 -8.70 14.05
CA CYS A 76 3.19 -7.83 12.88
C CYS A 76 4.66 -7.90 12.42
N SER A 77 4.91 -7.61 11.13
CA SER A 77 6.26 -7.28 10.66
C SER A 77 6.76 -5.99 11.32
N ALA A 78 7.99 -5.97 11.79
CA ALA A 78 8.64 -4.77 12.33
C ALA A 78 8.78 -3.68 11.26
N PHE A 79 9.07 -4.06 10.01
CA PHE A 79 9.12 -3.13 8.89
C PHE A 79 7.75 -3.01 8.21
N GLY A 80 7.23 -1.79 8.09
CA GLY A 80 5.93 -1.57 7.45
C GLY A 80 5.41 -0.13 7.56
N TYR A 81 4.11 0.02 7.28
CA TYR A 81 3.43 1.31 7.41
C TYR A 81 2.95 1.48 8.86
N PRO A 82 3.36 2.55 9.59
CA PRO A 82 3.13 2.67 11.03
C PRO A 82 1.68 2.53 11.48
N ILE A 83 0.74 2.86 10.59
CA ILE A 83 -0.68 2.84 10.91
C ILE A 83 -1.20 1.47 11.34
N VAL A 84 -0.64 0.38 10.81
CA VAL A 84 -1.11 -0.99 11.07
C VAL A 84 -0.87 -1.37 12.53
N PRO A 85 0.38 -1.31 13.06
CA PRO A 85 0.62 -1.57 14.48
C PRO A 85 -0.07 -0.57 15.40
N PHE A 86 -0.20 0.70 15.02
CA PHE A 86 -0.98 1.65 15.81
C PHE A 86 -2.46 1.27 15.93
N ILE A 87 -3.09 0.76 14.86
CA ILE A 87 -4.47 0.25 14.93
C ILE A 87 -4.56 -0.89 15.94
N VAL A 88 -3.67 -1.88 15.84
CA VAL A 88 -3.63 -3.02 16.78
C VAL A 88 -3.54 -2.55 18.23
N LYS A 89 -2.60 -1.65 18.52
CA LYS A 89 -2.41 -1.10 19.87
C LYS A 89 -3.61 -0.27 20.34
N SER A 90 -4.18 0.55 19.46
CA SER A 90 -5.35 1.40 19.78
C SER A 90 -6.62 0.61 20.09
N LEU A 91 -6.71 -0.63 19.58
CA LEU A 91 -7.80 -1.56 19.87
C LEU A 91 -7.57 -2.39 21.14
N GLY A 92 -6.43 -2.19 21.82
CA GLY A 92 -6.12 -2.85 23.10
C GLY A 92 -5.53 -4.24 22.96
N TYR A 93 -5.01 -4.62 21.79
CA TYR A 93 -4.30 -5.89 21.59
C TYR A 93 -2.83 -5.79 22.00
N ASP A 94 -2.25 -6.93 22.39
CA ASP A 94 -0.81 -7.02 22.68
C ASP A 94 -0.03 -7.16 21.38
N LEU A 95 0.78 -6.15 21.05
CA LEU A 95 1.46 -6.06 19.77
C LEU A 95 2.85 -6.70 19.88
N LYS A 96 3.09 -7.73 19.06
CA LYS A 96 4.37 -8.39 18.94
C LYS A 96 4.96 -8.21 17.56
N PHE A 97 6.24 -7.84 17.50
CA PHE A 97 6.95 -7.68 16.24
C PHE A 97 7.83 -8.88 15.93
N VAL A 98 7.98 -9.17 14.63
CA VAL A 98 9.00 -10.07 14.07
C VAL A 98 9.75 -9.34 12.95
N ASP A 99 11.00 -9.71 12.69
CA ASP A 99 11.80 -9.03 11.66
C ASP A 99 11.23 -9.28 10.25
N CYS A 100 11.61 -8.42 9.30
CA CYS A 100 11.38 -8.64 7.89
C CYS A 100 12.56 -9.38 7.25
N GLU A 101 12.36 -9.98 6.08
CA GLU A 101 13.46 -10.44 5.24
C GLU A 101 13.92 -9.36 4.25
N MET A 102 15.20 -9.34 3.87
CA MET A 102 15.71 -8.31 2.95
C MET A 102 15.32 -8.51 1.49
N ARG A 103 14.85 -9.71 1.11
CA ARG A 103 14.48 -10.02 -0.28
C ARG A 103 13.12 -9.45 -0.65
N THR A 104 12.07 -9.85 0.08
CA THR A 104 10.71 -9.34 -0.16
C THR A 104 10.38 -8.09 0.65
N LEU A 105 11.18 -7.76 1.67
CA LEU A 105 10.89 -6.72 2.69
C LEU A 105 9.62 -7.01 3.52
N GLY A 106 8.94 -8.13 3.29
CA GLY A 106 7.83 -8.59 4.11
C GLY A 106 8.31 -9.36 5.34
N MET A 107 7.35 -9.78 6.17
CA MET A 107 7.57 -10.63 7.34
C MET A 107 8.45 -11.84 7.00
N ASP A 108 9.52 -12.07 7.77
CA ASP A 108 10.35 -13.27 7.64
C ASP A 108 9.60 -14.48 8.25
N PRO A 109 9.26 -15.52 7.46
CA PRO A 109 8.61 -16.72 7.99
C PRO A 109 9.42 -17.42 9.07
N ASN A 110 10.75 -17.41 9.03
CA ASN A 110 11.56 -18.06 10.06
C ASN A 110 11.47 -17.30 11.39
N ALA A 111 11.45 -15.96 11.33
CA ALA A 111 11.24 -15.12 12.51
C ALA A 111 9.83 -15.30 13.07
N LEU A 112 8.81 -15.46 12.20
CA LEU A 112 7.46 -15.81 12.62
C LEU A 112 7.40 -17.18 13.29
N GLU A 113 7.96 -18.23 12.67
CA GLU A 113 7.98 -19.60 13.21
C GLU A 113 8.63 -19.66 14.60
N ALA A 114 9.65 -18.85 14.86
CA ALA A 114 10.29 -18.74 16.17
C ALA A 114 9.46 -17.96 17.22
N ALA A 115 8.55 -17.10 16.78
CA ALA A 115 7.82 -16.17 17.64
C ALA A 115 6.35 -16.55 17.88
N ILE A 116 5.71 -17.21 16.92
CA ILE A 116 4.31 -17.64 17.00
C ILE A 116 4.14 -18.72 18.08
N SER A 117 3.02 -18.68 18.78
CA SER A 117 2.70 -19.62 19.86
C SER A 117 1.19 -19.77 20.04
N ASP A 118 0.75 -20.64 20.95
CA ASP A 118 -0.68 -20.77 21.30
C ASP A 118 -1.29 -19.51 21.92
N ARG A 119 -0.48 -18.50 22.27
CA ARG A 119 -0.96 -17.17 22.70
C ARG A 119 -1.27 -16.23 21.53
N THR A 120 -0.74 -16.52 20.34
CA THR A 120 -0.89 -15.68 19.16
C THR A 120 -2.29 -15.85 18.60
N SER A 121 -3.12 -14.80 18.73
CA SER A 121 -4.50 -14.83 18.23
C SER A 121 -4.62 -14.37 16.78
N ALA A 122 -3.73 -13.49 16.33
CA ALA A 122 -3.68 -13.08 14.93
C ALA A 122 -2.28 -12.75 14.43
N VAL A 123 -2.08 -12.86 13.13
CA VAL A 123 -0.88 -12.44 12.41
C VAL A 123 -1.29 -11.52 11.27
N ILE A 124 -0.66 -10.35 11.16
CA ILE A 124 -0.84 -9.43 10.04
C ILE A 124 0.36 -9.55 9.11
N ALA A 125 0.14 -10.15 7.94
CA ALA A 125 1.15 -10.33 6.90
C ALA A 125 1.03 -9.24 5.84
N THR A 126 1.97 -8.30 5.80
CA THR A 126 1.96 -7.21 4.82
C THR A 126 2.75 -7.54 3.56
N HIS A 127 2.11 -7.37 2.40
CA HIS A 127 2.77 -7.46 1.10
C HIS A 127 3.25 -6.07 0.65
N LEU A 128 4.54 -5.81 0.76
CA LEU A 128 5.09 -4.47 0.52
C LEU A 128 5.37 -4.19 -0.95
N TYR A 129 5.10 -2.94 -1.34
CA TYR A 129 5.51 -2.33 -2.61
C TYR A 129 5.05 -3.03 -3.90
N GLY A 130 4.14 -3.99 -3.80
CA GLY A 130 3.71 -4.78 -4.95
C GLY A 130 4.37 -6.15 -5.06
N VAL A 131 5.21 -6.52 -4.10
CA VAL A 131 5.85 -7.85 -4.01
C VAL A 131 5.23 -8.63 -2.85
N PRO A 132 4.63 -9.80 -3.10
CA PRO A 132 4.17 -10.69 -2.03
C PRO A 132 5.30 -11.11 -1.11
N CYS A 133 5.08 -11.07 0.21
CA CYS A 133 5.86 -11.84 1.17
C CYS A 133 5.67 -13.35 0.94
N GLN A 134 6.44 -14.18 1.66
CA GLN A 134 6.34 -15.64 1.65
C GLN A 134 5.04 -16.15 2.33
N ILE A 135 3.90 -15.76 1.76
CA ILE A 135 2.58 -15.89 2.39
C ILE A 135 2.14 -17.33 2.63
N GLU A 136 2.57 -18.27 1.79
CA GLU A 136 2.22 -19.68 1.97
C GLU A 136 2.81 -20.26 3.25
N ARG A 137 4.09 -19.99 3.52
CA ARG A 137 4.76 -20.38 4.76
C ARG A 137 4.14 -19.70 5.97
N ILE A 138 3.86 -18.39 5.88
CA ILE A 138 3.20 -17.64 6.94
C ILE A 138 1.81 -18.23 7.24
N ALA A 139 1.03 -18.54 6.21
CA ALA A 139 -0.28 -19.16 6.35
C ALA A 139 -0.21 -20.56 6.94
N GLU A 140 0.83 -21.33 6.63
CA GLU A 140 1.06 -22.64 7.26
C GLU A 140 1.33 -22.51 8.76
N SER A 141 2.23 -21.60 9.16
CA SER A 141 2.46 -21.31 10.58
C SER A 141 1.18 -20.88 11.30
N CYS A 142 0.39 -19.98 10.70
CA CYS A 142 -0.88 -19.54 11.30
C CYS A 142 -1.86 -20.71 11.49
N ARG A 143 -2.00 -21.60 10.49
CA ARG A 143 -2.86 -22.79 10.59
C ARG A 143 -2.38 -23.76 11.69
N GLN A 144 -1.08 -23.95 11.82
CA GLN A 144 -0.49 -24.86 12.82
C GLN A 144 -0.82 -24.42 14.25
N TYR A 145 -0.80 -23.11 14.52
CA TYR A 145 -1.05 -22.55 15.85
C TYR A 145 -2.48 -22.03 16.05
N GLY A 146 -3.36 -22.17 15.03
CA GLY A 146 -4.74 -21.69 15.10
C GLY A 146 -4.88 -20.16 15.15
N ALA A 147 -3.87 -19.41 14.71
CA ALA A 147 -3.89 -17.95 14.65
C ALA A 147 -4.64 -17.46 13.41
N VAL A 148 -5.43 -16.39 13.55
CA VAL A 148 -6.10 -15.73 12.42
C VAL A 148 -5.06 -15.05 11.53
N LEU A 149 -5.06 -15.33 10.23
CA LEU A 149 -4.20 -14.65 9.27
C LEU A 149 -4.94 -13.53 8.56
N ILE A 150 -4.42 -12.30 8.71
CA ILE A 150 -4.88 -11.11 8.01
C ILE A 150 -3.80 -10.67 7.01
N GLU A 151 -4.12 -10.67 5.72
CA GLU A 151 -3.23 -10.15 4.67
C GLU A 151 -3.42 -8.64 4.51
N ASP A 152 -2.36 -7.84 4.67
CA ASP A 152 -2.37 -6.44 4.22
C ASP A 152 -1.91 -6.36 2.75
N CYS A 153 -2.90 -6.21 1.87
CA CYS A 153 -2.73 -6.18 0.42
C CYS A 153 -2.78 -4.75 -0.15
N ALA A 154 -2.60 -3.71 0.66
CA ALA A 154 -2.72 -2.32 0.22
C ALA A 154 -1.86 -1.95 -1.00
N HIS A 155 -0.75 -2.67 -1.26
CA HIS A 155 0.13 -2.46 -2.42
C HIS A 155 0.05 -3.56 -3.50
N CYS A 156 -0.61 -4.68 -3.21
CA CYS A 156 -0.41 -5.92 -3.98
C CYS A 156 -1.66 -6.39 -4.74
N PHE A 157 -2.63 -5.51 -5.02
CA PHE A 157 -3.78 -5.90 -5.84
C PHE A 157 -3.34 -6.46 -7.21
N GLY A 158 -3.79 -7.68 -7.51
CA GLY A 158 -3.49 -8.43 -8.73
C GLY A 158 -2.21 -9.28 -8.69
N ALA A 159 -1.38 -9.19 -7.64
CA ALA A 159 -0.25 -10.08 -7.41
C ALA A 159 -0.70 -11.50 -7.04
N SER A 160 0.14 -12.51 -7.27
CA SER A 160 -0.18 -13.91 -7.00
C SER A 160 1.03 -14.75 -6.60
N VAL A 161 0.78 -15.85 -5.90
CA VAL A 161 1.73 -16.95 -5.65
C VAL A 161 1.09 -18.22 -6.19
N ASP A 162 1.79 -18.95 -7.06
CA ASP A 162 1.26 -20.16 -7.74
C ASP A 162 -0.11 -19.94 -8.40
N GLY A 163 -0.27 -18.78 -9.04
CA GLY A 163 -1.52 -18.37 -9.70
C GLY A 163 -2.64 -17.94 -8.75
N LYS A 164 -2.56 -18.24 -7.45
CA LYS A 164 -3.52 -17.80 -6.43
C LYS A 164 -3.23 -16.35 -6.01
N LYS A 165 -4.27 -15.50 -6.00
CA LYS A 165 -4.12 -14.06 -5.71
C LYS A 165 -3.89 -13.80 -4.22
N VAL A 166 -3.03 -12.84 -3.91
CA VAL A 166 -2.87 -12.37 -2.51
C VAL A 166 -4.16 -11.72 -2.01
N GLY A 167 -4.42 -11.83 -0.72
CA GLY A 167 -5.69 -11.52 -0.08
C GLY A 167 -6.68 -12.69 -0.04
N SER A 168 -6.24 -13.89 -0.45
CA SER A 168 -7.02 -15.14 -0.44
C SER A 168 -6.32 -16.31 0.27
N PHE A 169 -5.15 -16.09 0.86
CA PHE A 169 -4.38 -17.08 1.61
C PHE A 169 -4.82 -17.14 3.08
N GLY A 170 -5.10 -15.98 3.68
CA GLY A 170 -5.56 -15.87 5.07
C GLY A 170 -7.06 -16.07 5.25
N ASP A 171 -7.52 -15.66 6.42
CA ASP A 171 -8.93 -15.57 6.81
C ASP A 171 -9.58 -14.29 6.26
N ALA A 172 -8.78 -13.22 6.17
CA ALA A 172 -9.16 -11.95 5.59
C ALA A 172 -8.00 -11.26 4.86
N GLY A 173 -8.35 -10.41 3.89
CA GLY A 173 -7.40 -9.55 3.17
C GLY A 173 -7.86 -8.10 3.16
N CYS A 174 -6.99 -7.15 3.50
CA CYS A 174 -7.29 -5.73 3.54
C CYS A 174 -6.66 -4.99 2.34
N PHE A 175 -7.48 -4.20 1.65
CA PHE A 175 -7.09 -3.43 0.47
C PHE A 175 -7.36 -1.93 0.66
N SER A 176 -6.60 -1.09 -0.04
CA SER A 176 -6.72 0.37 0.01
C SER A 176 -7.03 0.92 -1.38
N PHE A 177 -7.95 1.90 -1.43
CA PHE A 177 -8.34 2.61 -2.65
C PHE A 177 -8.03 4.11 -2.59
N GLU A 178 -6.96 4.45 -1.88
CA GLU A 178 -6.40 5.80 -1.81
C GLU A 178 -5.88 6.27 -3.19
N THR A 179 -5.64 7.57 -3.38
CA THR A 179 -5.40 8.16 -4.71
C THR A 179 -4.12 7.68 -5.40
N SER A 180 -3.15 7.18 -4.63
CA SER A 180 -1.90 6.60 -5.14
C SER A 180 -1.97 5.09 -5.42
N LYS A 181 -3.08 4.42 -5.07
CA LYS A 181 -3.20 2.95 -5.16
C LYS A 181 -3.59 2.48 -6.56
N VAL A 182 -3.43 1.17 -6.78
CA VAL A 182 -3.72 0.50 -8.08
C VAL A 182 -5.16 0.74 -8.53
N ILE A 183 -6.10 0.64 -7.60
CA ILE A 183 -7.48 1.11 -7.76
C ILE A 183 -7.62 2.40 -6.98
N ASN A 184 -8.10 3.45 -7.63
CA ASN A 184 -8.35 4.74 -6.99
C ASN A 184 -9.85 5.01 -6.96
N THR A 185 -10.46 5.01 -5.78
CA THR A 185 -11.86 5.47 -5.58
C THR A 185 -11.92 6.80 -4.82
N MET A 186 -10.82 7.55 -4.83
CA MET A 186 -10.60 8.81 -4.11
C MET A 186 -10.59 8.64 -2.58
N GLY A 187 -10.17 7.45 -2.13
CA GLY A 187 -10.33 6.98 -0.76
C GLY A 187 -11.28 5.78 -0.72
N GLY A 188 -11.13 4.95 0.31
CA GLY A 188 -11.82 3.67 0.40
C GLY A 188 -10.90 2.51 0.73
N GLY A 189 -11.50 1.35 0.92
CA GLY A 189 -10.83 0.07 1.01
C GLY A 189 -11.81 -1.07 0.75
N MET A 190 -11.28 -2.29 0.81
CA MET A 190 -12.06 -3.51 0.74
C MET A 190 -11.48 -4.50 1.74
N VAL A 191 -12.34 -5.26 2.41
CA VAL A 191 -11.95 -6.42 3.20
C VAL A 191 -12.47 -7.66 2.49
N THR A 192 -11.60 -8.50 1.96
CA THR A 192 -11.97 -9.84 1.49
C THR A 192 -11.99 -10.80 2.67
N VAL A 193 -12.88 -11.77 2.65
CA VAL A 193 -12.99 -12.76 3.73
C VAL A 193 -13.29 -14.15 3.19
N ARG A 194 -12.85 -15.16 3.94
CA ARG A 194 -13.16 -16.57 3.69
C ARG A 194 -14.49 -17.01 4.31
N ASP A 195 -14.86 -16.44 5.45
CA ASP A 195 -16.08 -16.77 6.18
C ASP A 195 -17.21 -15.76 5.89
N PRO A 196 -18.35 -16.18 5.30
CA PRO A 196 -19.53 -15.33 5.11
C PRO A 196 -20.08 -14.72 6.40
N ALA A 197 -19.95 -15.40 7.54
CA ALA A 197 -20.43 -14.88 8.82
C ALA A 197 -19.56 -13.71 9.29
N LEU A 198 -18.23 -13.82 9.14
CA LEU A 198 -17.31 -12.70 9.34
C LEU A 198 -17.63 -11.54 8.39
N ALA A 199 -17.90 -11.82 7.11
CA ALA A 199 -18.30 -10.80 6.12
C ALA A 199 -19.51 -9.99 6.61
N SER A 200 -20.52 -10.70 7.11
CA SER A 200 -21.76 -10.11 7.59
C SER A 200 -21.54 -9.19 8.78
N ARG A 201 -20.66 -9.57 9.73
CA ARG A 201 -20.31 -8.74 10.88
C ARG A 201 -19.52 -7.48 10.48
N VAL A 202 -18.54 -7.62 9.57
CA VAL A 202 -17.79 -6.47 9.05
C VAL A 202 -18.71 -5.49 8.31
N ARG A 203 -19.66 -6.02 7.52
CA ARG A 203 -20.65 -5.22 6.78
C ARG A 203 -21.57 -4.46 7.73
N ALA A 204 -22.08 -5.12 8.79
CA ALA A 204 -22.90 -4.48 9.81
C ALA A 204 -22.19 -3.30 10.49
N ALA A 205 -20.91 -3.47 10.87
CA ALA A 205 -20.11 -2.39 11.44
C ALA A 205 -19.97 -1.19 10.48
N GLY A 206 -19.82 -1.45 9.18
CA GLY A 206 -19.77 -0.41 8.15
C GLY A 206 -21.11 0.31 7.95
N GLU A 207 -22.24 -0.36 8.17
CA GLU A 207 -23.59 0.22 7.99
C GLU A 207 -23.96 1.23 9.09
N GLU A 208 -23.39 1.08 10.29
CA GLU A 208 -23.57 1.99 11.43
C GLU A 208 -22.95 3.37 11.21
N GLU A 209 -21.98 3.48 10.30
CA GLU A 209 -21.33 4.74 9.95
C GLU A 209 -22.30 5.73 9.29
N PRO A 210 -22.12 7.05 9.46
CA PRO A 210 -23.01 8.04 8.87
C PRO A 210 -22.79 8.08 7.35
N THR A 211 -23.85 8.42 6.62
CA THR A 211 -23.73 8.66 5.19
C THR A 211 -22.89 9.91 4.92
N ASN A 212 -21.99 9.83 3.94
CA ASN A 212 -21.22 10.98 3.49
C ASN A 212 -22.11 12.01 2.75
N GLY A 213 -21.76 13.29 2.83
CA GLY A 213 -22.52 14.39 2.22
C GLY A 213 -21.83 15.06 1.03
N MET A 214 -22.52 16.00 0.39
CA MET A 214 -22.02 16.74 -0.78
C MET A 214 -20.65 17.41 -0.54
N ARG A 215 -20.46 18.03 0.63
CA ARG A 215 -19.20 18.69 0.99
C ARG A 215 -18.03 17.71 0.99
N TRP A 216 -18.24 16.48 1.45
CA TRP A 216 -17.23 15.42 1.43
C TRP A 216 -16.86 15.07 -0.02
N LEU A 217 -17.87 14.85 -0.88
CA LEU A 217 -17.64 14.49 -2.29
C LEU A 217 -16.89 15.57 -3.05
N LEU A 218 -17.29 16.84 -2.89
CA LEU A 218 -16.63 17.96 -3.54
C LEU A 218 -15.17 18.10 -3.08
N ARG A 219 -14.92 17.97 -1.76
CA ARG A 219 -13.55 17.96 -1.22
C ARG A 219 -12.69 16.84 -1.81
N ARG A 220 -13.23 15.62 -1.91
CA ARG A 220 -12.51 14.46 -2.49
C ARG A 220 -12.19 14.67 -3.97
N LEU A 221 -13.16 15.17 -4.74
CA LEU A 221 -12.98 15.48 -6.17
C LEU A 221 -11.92 16.55 -6.38
N LEU A 222 -11.98 17.65 -5.63
CA LEU A 222 -11.01 18.75 -5.74
C LEU A 222 -9.61 18.30 -5.32
N LYS A 223 -9.48 17.62 -4.17
CA LYS A 223 -8.20 17.06 -3.69
C LYS A 223 -7.58 16.13 -4.73
N THR A 224 -8.34 15.16 -5.23
CA THR A 224 -7.81 14.19 -6.21
C THR A 224 -7.49 14.85 -7.55
N SER A 225 -8.31 15.82 -7.99
CA SER A 225 -8.04 16.58 -9.22
C SER A 225 -6.75 17.40 -9.09
N PHE A 226 -6.52 18.02 -7.93
CA PHE A 226 -5.28 18.74 -7.63
C PHE A 226 -4.08 17.79 -7.62
N GLU A 227 -4.15 16.66 -6.91
CA GLU A 227 -3.09 15.63 -6.88
C GLU A 227 -2.76 15.08 -8.28
N ALA A 228 -3.78 14.84 -9.10
CA ALA A 228 -3.60 14.43 -10.49
C ALA A 228 -3.02 15.54 -11.37
N ALA A 229 -3.27 16.81 -11.04
CA ALA A 229 -2.68 17.95 -11.75
C ALA A 229 -1.19 18.11 -11.39
N VAL A 230 -0.84 18.11 -10.11
CA VAL A 230 0.56 18.32 -9.66
C VAL A 230 1.50 17.19 -10.06
N THR A 231 0.99 15.97 -10.26
CA THR A 231 1.78 14.85 -10.80
C THR A 231 1.76 14.78 -12.33
N ASN A 232 1.10 15.71 -13.03
CA ASN A 232 1.10 15.75 -14.49
C ASN A 232 2.48 16.22 -14.98
N PRO A 233 3.09 15.58 -16.00
CA PRO A 233 4.42 15.95 -16.46
C PRO A 233 4.61 17.47 -16.66
N LEU A 234 3.65 18.15 -17.29
CA LEU A 234 3.72 19.59 -17.56
C LEU A 234 3.78 20.42 -16.27
N LEU A 235 2.78 20.26 -15.39
CA LEU A 235 2.66 21.04 -14.16
C LEU A 235 3.71 20.66 -13.12
N PHE A 236 4.09 19.38 -13.09
CA PHE A 236 5.19 18.90 -12.26
C PHE A 236 6.48 19.63 -12.62
N ASN A 237 6.81 19.74 -13.90
CA ASN A 237 8.04 20.40 -14.35
C ASN A 237 8.02 21.92 -14.17
N LEU A 238 6.87 22.56 -14.37
CA LEU A 238 6.75 24.03 -14.24
C LEU A 238 6.75 24.51 -12.80
N GLY A 239 6.20 23.73 -11.86
CA GLY A 239 6.01 24.15 -10.47
C GLY A 239 6.65 23.22 -9.45
N VAL A 240 6.11 22.01 -9.33
CA VAL A 240 6.41 21.08 -8.22
C VAL A 240 7.89 20.73 -8.16
N TYR A 241 8.49 20.37 -9.29
CA TYR A 241 9.89 20.01 -9.37
C TYR A 241 10.80 21.18 -8.97
N GLN A 242 10.46 22.41 -9.35
CA GLN A 242 11.22 23.59 -8.98
C GLN A 242 11.14 23.86 -7.47
N ALA A 243 9.96 23.66 -6.87
CA ALA A 243 9.77 23.77 -5.43
C ALA A 243 10.54 22.68 -4.67
N LEU A 244 10.49 21.42 -5.12
CA LEU A 244 11.26 20.31 -4.54
C LEU A 244 12.76 20.62 -4.56
N ARG A 245 13.30 21.02 -5.72
CA ARG A 245 14.72 21.39 -5.84
C ARG A 245 15.14 22.55 -4.94
N TRP A 246 14.23 23.50 -4.68
CA TRP A 246 14.49 24.60 -3.78
C TRP A 246 14.45 24.15 -2.31
N ALA A 247 13.47 23.34 -1.93
CA ALA A 247 13.31 22.84 -0.56
C ALA A 247 14.46 21.93 -0.12
N THR A 248 15.08 21.19 -1.06
CA THR A 248 16.25 20.35 -0.79
C THR A 248 17.58 21.12 -0.84
N ARG A 249 17.57 22.45 -1.07
CA ARG A 249 18.78 23.29 -0.95
C ARG A 249 18.99 23.63 0.52
N GLY A 250 19.85 22.87 1.20
CA GLY A 250 20.25 23.13 2.59
C GLY A 250 19.54 22.27 3.64
N SER A 251 18.73 21.29 3.23
CA SER A 251 18.46 20.12 4.07
C SER A 251 19.46 19.01 3.73
N ASP A 252 19.73 18.10 4.66
CA ASP A 252 20.59 16.92 4.47
C ASP A 252 19.94 15.88 3.52
N GLY A 253 19.30 16.32 2.43
CA GLY A 253 18.57 15.45 1.50
C GLY A 253 17.18 15.02 1.97
N GLU A 254 16.75 15.41 3.18
CA GLU A 254 15.42 15.05 3.69
C GLU A 254 14.29 15.65 2.86
N ASP A 255 13.44 14.76 2.32
CA ASP A 255 12.20 15.14 1.67
C ASP A 255 11.12 15.51 2.70
N ARG A 256 11.08 16.79 3.04
CA ARG A 256 10.09 17.38 3.95
C ARG A 256 8.63 17.28 3.45
N PHE A 257 8.40 16.91 2.19
CA PHE A 257 7.07 16.68 1.63
C PHE A 257 6.66 15.21 1.66
N ALA A 258 7.60 14.29 1.91
CA ALA A 258 7.34 12.86 2.04
C ALA A 258 7.04 12.41 3.47
N SER A 259 6.78 13.34 4.41
CA SER A 259 6.59 13.00 5.82
C SER A 259 5.50 11.92 5.98
N GLY A 260 5.95 10.72 6.37
CA GLY A 260 5.10 9.63 6.80
C GLY A 260 4.40 9.96 8.11
N TYR A 261 3.67 8.99 8.66
CA TYR A 261 3.09 9.14 10.01
C TYR A 261 4.19 9.43 11.03
N GLN A 262 4.15 10.61 11.65
CA GLN A 262 5.01 11.01 12.75
C GLN A 262 4.13 11.11 14.00
N GLY A 263 4.21 10.10 14.87
CA GLY A 263 3.62 10.13 16.22
C GLY A 263 2.37 9.26 16.45
N ASP A 264 1.93 9.29 17.71
CA ASP A 264 0.95 8.38 18.34
C ASP A 264 -0.53 8.77 18.15
N GLU A 265 -0.83 9.81 17.37
CA GLU A 265 -2.21 10.27 17.17
C GLU A 265 -2.96 9.50 16.07
N VAL A 266 -2.95 8.17 16.15
CA VAL A 266 -3.90 7.35 15.39
C VAL A 266 -5.18 7.22 16.21
N SER A 267 -5.99 8.28 16.19
CA SER A 267 -7.35 8.19 16.70
C SER A 267 -8.21 7.45 15.68
N LEU A 268 -8.56 6.21 16.00
CA LEU A 268 -9.69 5.50 15.39
C LEU A 268 -11.04 5.95 15.99
N ALA A 269 -11.03 6.90 16.92
CA ALA A 269 -12.23 7.42 17.53
C ALA A 269 -12.91 8.44 16.59
N GLY A 270 -14.21 8.24 16.39
CA GLY A 270 -15.05 9.12 15.56
C GLY A 270 -15.55 8.42 14.30
N LYS A 271 -16.61 9.01 13.73
CA LYS A 271 -17.30 8.46 12.56
C LYS A 271 -16.46 8.61 11.29
N MET A 272 -16.24 7.51 10.56
CA MET A 272 -15.40 7.41 9.37
C MET A 272 -16.19 7.60 8.05
N GLY A 273 -17.51 7.49 8.11
CA GLY A 273 -18.43 7.76 7.00
C GLY A 273 -18.53 6.63 5.98
N ARG A 274 -19.74 6.13 5.70
CA ARG A 274 -20.00 4.95 4.86
C ARG A 274 -19.35 5.00 3.47
N TYR A 275 -18.89 3.84 2.99
CA TYR A 275 -18.46 3.68 1.60
C TYR A 275 -19.64 3.94 0.65
N THR A 276 -19.40 4.70 -0.41
CA THR A 276 -20.49 5.26 -1.23
C THR A 276 -20.70 4.51 -2.54
N ASN A 277 -21.94 4.49 -3.01
CA ASN A 277 -22.32 3.99 -4.33
C ASN A 277 -21.56 4.71 -5.47
N TYR A 278 -21.22 5.99 -5.28
CA TYR A 278 -20.33 6.72 -6.17
C TYR A 278 -18.92 6.13 -6.24
N GLN A 279 -18.28 5.84 -5.08
CA GLN A 279 -16.95 5.22 -5.06
C GLN A 279 -16.98 3.84 -5.74
N ALA A 280 -18.02 3.05 -5.48
CA ALA A 280 -18.20 1.74 -6.10
C ALA A 280 -18.27 1.81 -7.63
N LYS A 281 -19.00 2.78 -8.20
CA LYS A 281 -19.04 3.03 -9.66
C LYS A 281 -17.65 3.33 -10.24
N LEU A 282 -16.76 3.97 -9.49
CA LEU A 282 -15.38 4.21 -9.93
C LEU A 282 -14.55 2.94 -9.86
N GLY A 283 -14.73 2.13 -8.80
CA GLY A 283 -14.04 0.85 -8.62
C GLY A 283 -14.38 -0.16 -9.71
N LEU A 284 -15.67 -0.35 -9.99
CA LEU A 284 -16.19 -1.26 -11.03
C LEU A 284 -15.58 -0.98 -12.41
N ARG A 285 -15.37 0.30 -12.77
CA ARG A 285 -14.75 0.65 -14.06
C ARG A 285 -13.26 0.34 -14.13
N GLN A 286 -12.61 0.16 -12.99
CA GLN A 286 -11.17 -0.07 -12.90
C GLN A 286 -10.83 -1.56 -12.84
N ILE A 287 -11.67 -2.42 -12.24
CA ILE A 287 -11.40 -3.88 -12.13
C ILE A 287 -10.92 -4.48 -13.46
N PRO A 288 -11.61 -4.29 -14.61
CA PRO A 288 -11.20 -4.92 -15.87
C PRO A 288 -9.87 -4.40 -16.43
N LEU A 289 -9.43 -3.21 -15.99
CA LEU A 289 -8.23 -2.55 -16.52
C LEU A 289 -6.94 -2.98 -15.80
N ILE A 290 -7.08 -3.61 -14.62
CA ILE A 290 -5.94 -3.84 -13.73
C ILE A 290 -4.92 -4.80 -14.34
N GLY A 291 -5.36 -5.84 -15.05
CA GLY A 291 -4.44 -6.77 -15.70
C GLY A 291 -3.45 -6.03 -16.63
N ALA A 292 -3.97 -5.16 -17.49
CA ALA A 292 -3.16 -4.36 -18.40
C ALA A 292 -2.27 -3.33 -17.67
N LEU A 293 -2.80 -2.67 -16.64
CA LEU A 293 -2.03 -1.71 -15.83
C LEU A 293 -0.88 -2.38 -15.06
N ASN A 294 -1.12 -3.56 -14.50
CA ASN A 294 -0.12 -4.36 -13.80
C ASN A 294 0.94 -4.85 -14.79
N ALA A 295 0.54 -5.39 -15.94
CA ALA A 295 1.47 -5.81 -16.98
C ALA A 295 2.42 -4.67 -17.39
N ARG A 296 1.90 -3.45 -17.57
CA ARG A 296 2.74 -2.30 -17.90
C ARG A 296 3.69 -1.87 -16.78
N ARG A 297 3.27 -1.98 -15.51
CA ARG A 297 4.17 -1.75 -14.36
C ARG A 297 5.28 -2.79 -14.29
N VAL A 298 4.93 -4.06 -14.49
CA VAL A 298 5.88 -5.18 -14.49
C VAL A 298 6.90 -4.99 -15.61
N GLU A 299 6.46 -4.68 -16.84
CA GLU A 299 7.36 -4.40 -17.97
C GLU A 299 8.35 -3.26 -17.64
N ASN A 300 7.85 -2.13 -17.13
CA ASN A 300 8.71 -0.99 -16.76
C ASN A 300 9.67 -1.34 -15.61
N ALA A 301 9.22 -2.10 -14.62
CA ALA A 301 10.02 -2.52 -13.48
C ALA A 301 11.13 -3.49 -13.90
N GLU A 302 10.79 -4.54 -14.66
CA GLU A 302 11.74 -5.53 -15.16
C GLU A 302 12.78 -4.89 -16.08
N HIS A 303 12.38 -3.93 -16.92
CA HIS A 303 13.31 -3.16 -17.74
C HIS A 303 14.29 -2.36 -16.89
N LEU A 304 13.80 -1.62 -15.89
CA LEU A 304 14.65 -0.85 -14.97
C LEU A 304 15.62 -1.74 -14.18
N ILE A 305 15.10 -2.81 -13.58
CA ILE A 305 15.87 -3.80 -12.80
C ILE A 305 16.92 -4.46 -13.69
N GLY A 306 16.56 -4.86 -14.92
CA GLY A 306 17.48 -5.45 -15.88
C GLY A 306 18.63 -4.53 -16.26
N ARG A 307 18.37 -3.23 -16.45
CA ARG A 307 19.40 -2.22 -16.77
C ARG A 307 20.38 -1.94 -15.64
N LEU A 308 19.96 -2.16 -14.40
CA LEU A 308 20.76 -1.91 -13.19
C LEU A 308 21.24 -3.21 -12.50
N ARG A 309 21.03 -4.36 -13.15
CA ARG A 309 21.44 -5.67 -12.64
C ARG A 309 22.94 -5.69 -12.36
N GLY A 310 23.32 -6.14 -11.17
CA GLY A 310 24.71 -6.20 -10.71
C GLY A 310 25.28 -4.87 -10.21
N GLN A 311 24.55 -3.76 -10.34
CA GLN A 311 24.95 -2.45 -9.80
C GLN A 311 24.15 -2.08 -8.56
N VAL A 312 22.88 -2.48 -8.51
CA VAL A 312 21.93 -2.12 -7.45
C VAL A 312 21.22 -3.37 -6.98
N THR A 313 21.03 -3.49 -5.66
CA THR A 313 20.19 -4.54 -5.08
C THR A 313 18.74 -4.06 -5.06
N PHE A 314 17.81 -4.88 -5.54
CA PHE A 314 16.39 -4.58 -5.54
C PHE A 314 15.64 -5.48 -4.56
N GLN A 315 14.45 -5.04 -4.15
CA GLN A 315 13.43 -5.92 -3.61
C GLN A 315 13.00 -6.90 -4.72
N GLU A 316 12.93 -8.19 -4.39
CA GLU A 316 12.65 -9.25 -5.35
C GLU A 316 11.54 -10.19 -4.85
N PRO A 317 10.76 -10.79 -5.76
CA PRO A 317 9.84 -11.86 -5.40
C PRO A 317 10.57 -13.05 -4.77
N ALA A 318 9.91 -13.73 -3.82
CA ALA A 318 10.48 -14.86 -3.07
C ALA A 318 10.82 -16.07 -3.96
N GLY A 319 10.20 -16.19 -5.13
CA GLY A 319 10.39 -17.30 -6.05
C GLY A 319 9.87 -17.01 -7.46
N PRO A 320 10.19 -17.88 -8.44
CA PRO A 320 9.77 -17.72 -9.83
C PRO A 320 8.25 -17.87 -10.04
N ASN A 321 7.56 -18.50 -9.10
CA ASN A 321 6.10 -18.64 -9.06
C ASN A 321 5.36 -17.41 -8.50
N VAL A 322 6.09 -16.41 -8.00
CA VAL A 322 5.52 -15.21 -7.42
C VAL A 322 5.39 -14.13 -8.49
N THR A 323 4.15 -13.73 -8.79
CA THR A 323 3.85 -12.59 -9.67
C THR A 323 3.70 -11.32 -8.83
N ALA A 324 4.70 -10.43 -8.91
CA ALA A 324 4.62 -9.09 -8.35
C ALA A 324 3.84 -8.13 -9.28
N ASN A 325 3.32 -7.04 -8.73
CA ASN A 325 2.74 -5.93 -9.50
C ASN A 325 3.64 -4.67 -9.54
N TYR A 326 4.73 -4.67 -8.76
CA TYR A 326 5.71 -3.58 -8.62
C TYR A 326 5.05 -2.19 -8.54
N MET A 327 4.16 -2.00 -7.57
CA MET A 327 3.55 -0.68 -7.30
C MET A 327 4.60 0.38 -7.03
N LEU A 328 5.66 0.00 -6.33
CA LEU A 328 6.84 0.81 -6.12
C LEU A 328 8.06 -0.09 -6.36
N VAL A 329 8.89 0.28 -7.33
CA VAL A 329 10.15 -0.43 -7.58
C VAL A 329 11.16 0.04 -6.56
N THR A 330 11.59 -0.86 -5.68
CA THR A 330 12.39 -0.52 -4.50
C THR A 330 13.80 -1.03 -4.66
N ALA A 331 14.76 -0.11 -4.65
CA ALA A 331 16.19 -0.40 -4.56
C ALA A 331 16.66 -0.24 -3.11
N LEU A 332 17.63 -1.06 -2.70
CA LEU A 332 18.34 -0.92 -1.44
C LEU A 332 19.60 -0.08 -1.71
N MET A 333 19.56 1.18 -1.30
CA MET A 333 20.59 2.18 -1.53
C MET A 333 21.17 2.66 -0.20
N PRO A 334 22.43 2.34 0.12
CA PRO A 334 23.16 3.01 1.18
C PRO A 334 23.20 4.53 0.92
N GLN A 335 23.30 5.34 1.98
CA GLN A 335 23.36 6.82 1.86
C GLN A 335 22.15 7.37 1.09
N LEU A 336 20.96 6.90 1.50
CA LEU A 336 19.71 7.14 0.79
C LEU A 336 19.42 8.63 0.57
N ALA A 337 19.76 9.49 1.53
CA ALA A 337 19.48 10.92 1.47
C ALA A 337 20.34 11.61 0.40
N GLU A 338 21.62 11.27 0.33
CA GLU A 338 22.57 11.75 -0.66
C GLU A 338 22.17 11.27 -2.07
N VAL A 339 21.90 9.97 -2.22
CA VAL A 339 21.45 9.37 -3.49
C VAL A 339 20.17 10.03 -3.99
N SER A 340 19.18 10.20 -3.12
CA SER A 340 17.91 10.85 -3.43
C SER A 340 18.13 12.29 -3.92
N ALA A 341 18.98 13.06 -3.25
CA ALA A 341 19.30 14.44 -3.63
C ALA A 341 20.02 14.52 -4.99
N GLU A 342 20.95 13.61 -5.27
CA GLU A 342 21.64 13.55 -6.57
C GLU A 342 20.71 13.16 -7.72
N LEU A 343 19.86 12.15 -7.52
CA LEU A 343 18.83 11.78 -8.48
C LEU A 343 17.89 12.94 -8.76
N LEU A 344 17.48 13.68 -7.73
CA LEU A 344 16.64 14.87 -7.90
C LEU A 344 17.37 15.94 -8.72
N ARG A 345 18.68 16.15 -8.53
CA ARG A 345 19.50 17.06 -9.36
C ARG A 345 19.57 16.59 -10.83
N ALA A 346 19.61 15.28 -11.05
CA ALA A 346 19.55 14.65 -12.38
C ALA A 346 18.14 14.65 -13.00
N GLY A 347 17.13 15.19 -12.29
CA GLY A 347 15.75 15.27 -12.77
C GLY A 347 14.96 13.98 -12.58
N VAL A 348 15.34 13.13 -11.63
CA VAL A 348 14.64 11.93 -11.23
C VAL A 348 14.15 12.10 -9.80
N ASP A 349 12.84 12.30 -9.64
CA ASP A 349 12.20 12.37 -8.34
C ASP A 349 11.98 10.95 -7.79
N THR A 350 12.37 10.72 -6.53
CA THR A 350 12.30 9.41 -5.86
C THR A 350 11.48 9.50 -4.58
N LYS A 351 10.95 8.38 -4.09
CA LYS A 351 10.21 8.32 -2.82
C LYS A 351 11.03 7.56 -1.78
N HIS A 352 11.11 8.08 -0.56
CA HIS A 352 11.74 7.43 0.60
C HIS A 352 10.95 7.75 1.87
N LEU A 353 11.29 7.09 2.99
CA LEU A 353 10.85 7.41 4.36
C LEU A 353 9.34 7.35 4.66
N TYR A 354 8.56 6.61 3.87
CA TYR A 354 7.14 6.41 4.17
C TYR A 354 6.83 5.10 4.92
N MET A 355 7.73 4.11 4.86
CA MET A 355 7.74 2.93 5.73
C MET A 355 8.81 3.10 6.80
N ARG A 356 8.59 2.50 7.97
CA ARG A 356 9.43 2.66 9.15
C ARG A 356 9.75 1.31 9.77
N ASP A 357 10.83 1.26 10.54
CA ASP A 357 10.96 0.27 11.59
C ASP A 357 9.94 0.65 12.68
N CYS A 358 8.77 0.03 12.60
CA CYS A 358 7.65 0.35 13.45
C CYS A 358 7.96 -0.03 14.90
N SER A 359 8.83 -1.00 15.16
CA SER A 359 9.15 -1.42 16.53
C SER A 359 9.74 -0.28 17.38
N ARG A 360 10.51 0.60 16.74
CA ARG A 360 11.12 1.80 17.34
C ARG A 360 10.14 2.91 17.66
N MET A 361 8.90 2.82 17.16
CA MET A 361 7.82 3.75 17.46
C MET A 361 7.01 3.32 18.70
N PHE A 362 7.30 2.15 19.26
CA PHE A 362 6.71 1.63 20.49
C PHE A 362 7.79 1.47 21.57
N ASP A 363 7.50 0.76 22.66
CA ASP A 363 8.24 0.74 23.93
C ASP A 363 9.69 0.17 23.91
N GLY A 364 10.49 0.45 22.89
CA GLY A 364 11.93 0.14 22.86
C GLY A 364 12.25 -1.36 22.89
N GLY A 365 11.46 -2.15 22.16
CA GLY A 365 11.58 -3.61 22.06
C GLY A 365 12.91 -4.12 21.45
N PRO A 366 13.02 -5.43 21.18
CA PRO A 366 14.24 -6.01 20.62
C PRO A 366 14.62 -5.36 19.29
N GLU A 367 15.91 -5.36 18.96
CA GLU A 367 16.38 -4.83 17.69
C GLU A 367 16.02 -5.77 16.53
N PHE A 368 15.44 -5.20 15.48
CA PHE A 368 15.12 -5.88 14.22
C PHE A 368 16.08 -5.37 13.12
N PRO A 369 17.24 -6.02 12.94
CA PRO A 369 18.30 -5.50 12.09
C PRO A 369 17.89 -5.32 10.63
N ASN A 370 17.06 -6.22 10.08
CA ASN A 370 16.59 -6.09 8.70
C ASN A 370 15.58 -4.94 8.58
N ALA A 371 14.65 -4.78 9.52
CA ALA A 371 13.73 -3.66 9.53
C ALA A 371 14.45 -2.30 9.62
N ALA A 372 15.42 -2.19 10.52
CA ALA A 372 16.24 -0.99 10.68
C ALA A 372 17.07 -0.70 9.41
N ARG A 373 17.59 -1.75 8.75
CA ARG A 373 18.30 -1.62 7.48
C ARG A 373 17.37 -1.17 6.35
N ALA A 374 16.22 -1.81 6.21
CA ALA A 374 15.23 -1.50 5.18
C ALA A 374 14.72 -0.06 5.30
N GLU A 375 14.49 0.45 6.51
CA GLU A 375 14.13 1.86 6.74
C GLU A 375 15.19 2.84 6.23
N ARG A 376 16.48 2.51 6.41
CA ARG A 376 17.60 3.37 5.98
C ARG A 376 17.94 3.26 4.51
N GLU A 377 17.68 2.12 3.88
CA GLU A 377 18.16 1.82 2.52
C GLU A 377 17.05 1.79 1.46
N ALA A 378 15.77 1.63 1.81
CA ALA A 378 14.71 1.46 0.82
C ALA A 378 14.36 2.76 0.07
N LEU A 379 14.79 2.84 -1.19
CA LEU A 379 14.53 3.95 -2.11
C LEU A 379 13.62 3.49 -3.25
N HIS A 380 12.50 4.18 -3.46
CA HIS A 380 11.59 3.86 -4.56
C HIS A 380 11.92 4.68 -5.80
N LEU A 381 12.26 3.97 -6.87
CA LEU A 381 12.57 4.52 -8.17
C LEU A 381 11.32 4.64 -9.04
N PRO A 382 11.20 5.70 -9.86
CA PRO A 382 10.05 5.88 -10.74
C PRO A 382 10.01 4.83 -11.86
N ALA A 383 9.01 3.95 -11.81
CA ALA A 383 8.73 2.95 -12.84
C ALA A 383 7.21 2.76 -13.09
N HIS A 384 6.40 3.79 -12.81
CA HIS A 384 4.94 3.69 -12.92
C HIS A 384 4.48 3.50 -14.38
N ALA A 385 3.28 2.94 -14.56
CA ALA A 385 2.76 2.48 -15.86
C ALA A 385 2.72 3.54 -16.98
N SER A 386 2.65 4.83 -16.64
CA SER A 386 2.61 5.92 -17.61
C SER A 386 3.98 6.37 -18.13
N LEU A 387 5.09 5.79 -17.65
CA LEU A 387 6.42 6.10 -18.17
C LEU A 387 6.70 5.35 -19.47
N THR A 388 7.39 6.03 -20.39
CA THR A 388 7.92 5.42 -21.61
C THR A 388 9.24 4.70 -21.33
N THR A 389 9.60 3.74 -22.18
CA THR A 389 10.89 3.02 -22.09
C THR A 389 12.07 4.00 -22.05
N THR A 390 12.07 5.04 -22.89
CA THR A 390 13.10 6.09 -22.89
C THR A 390 13.17 6.85 -21.56
N GLN A 391 12.05 7.07 -20.89
CA GLN A 391 12.06 7.68 -19.54
C GLN A 391 12.66 6.71 -18.52
N ILE A 392 12.33 5.41 -18.58
CA ILE A 392 12.94 4.40 -17.72
C ILE A 392 14.47 4.31 -17.97
N ASP A 393 14.92 4.37 -19.22
CA ASP A 393 16.34 4.38 -19.55
C ASP A 393 17.07 5.59 -18.94
N ARG A 394 16.41 6.77 -18.90
CA ARG A 394 16.94 7.96 -18.23
C ARG A 394 17.02 7.79 -16.71
N VAL A 395 16.04 7.12 -16.11
CA VAL A 395 16.09 6.76 -14.68
C VAL A 395 17.28 5.83 -14.42
N ALA A 396 17.43 4.76 -15.21
CA ALA A 396 18.54 3.84 -15.08
C ALA A 396 19.91 4.52 -15.24
N ALA A 397 20.05 5.40 -16.24
CA ALA A 397 21.28 6.16 -16.46
C ALA A 397 21.61 7.10 -15.28
N ALA A 398 20.61 7.77 -14.71
CA ALA A 398 20.81 8.62 -13.54
C ALA A 398 21.27 7.81 -12.32
N VAL A 399 20.65 6.65 -12.06
CA VAL A 399 21.01 5.77 -10.95
C VAL A 399 22.42 5.20 -11.11
N ALA A 400 22.77 4.72 -12.31
CA ALA A 400 24.13 4.22 -12.59
C ALA A 400 25.20 5.33 -12.41
N GLY A 401 24.87 6.57 -12.79
CA GLY A 401 25.76 7.72 -12.61
C GLY A 401 26.05 8.04 -11.15
N VAL A 402 25.04 7.94 -10.27
CA VAL A 402 25.20 8.13 -8.82
C VAL A 402 26.05 7.02 -8.20
N GLY A 403 25.79 5.75 -8.57
CA GLY A 403 26.56 4.61 -8.06
C GLY A 403 28.04 4.70 -8.39
N ALA A 404 28.40 5.13 -9.61
CA ALA A 404 29.79 5.34 -10.01
C ALA A 404 30.49 6.45 -9.22
N ALA A 405 29.76 7.51 -8.85
CA ALA A 405 30.30 8.64 -8.09
C ALA A 405 30.55 8.32 -6.61
N GLN A 406 29.89 7.31 -6.05
CA GLN A 406 30.12 6.85 -4.66
C GLN A 406 31.32 5.90 -4.52
N THR A 407 31.77 5.28 -5.62
CA THR A 407 32.91 4.35 -5.65
C THR A 407 34.24 4.99 -6.09
N ALA A 408 34.19 6.23 -6.56
CA ALA A 408 35.33 7.03 -6.99
C ALA A 408 35.72 8.04 -5.92
#